data_AF-A0A239GLS2-F1
#
_entry.id   AF-A0A239GLS2-F1
#
_cell.length_a   1.000
_cell.length_b   1.000
_cell.length_c   1.000
_cell.angle_alpha   90.00
_cell.angle_beta   90.00
_cell.angle_gamma   90.00
#
_symmetry.space_group_name_H-M   'P 1'
#
loop_
_entity.id
_entity.type
_entity.pdbx_description
1 polymer ?
#
loop_
_entity_poly.entity_id
_entity_poly.type
_entity_poly.pdbx_seq_one_letter_code
_entity_poly.pdbx_strand_id
1 'polypeptide(L)'
;MGLMERYEIVNNLVEEIDNKDLKTLSKFLKARISKPDSYVMFLGETSSGKSSLINGLLGMPTLPVSATPTTGTITEVVLSGDQTSYYAINKDATMEVIDDNLFDTLAKKPDNQLERLRIHTSAKNIKNFRFDNLKLFDTPGYGSLISEHDIVLKEFIPNSDVVVYTVAYKIGIQENDYAFLAFLNDLIREDAKVVLVVNRCPQNVQMDSPRIMEIVGYAKDLLHSELPVFLVPECKEDETYGYPLPEAKELWSFINELINSENHKEILNRAFNHYVIDLFRACENHVNSRFAMVNMSNEERLLLMKDFQQLIDSYQNVIDDEIIPSFAQIIDGTMKRLDDARNWIEERTIDAIERQGTSKMDETITYVNIHALPFATKEEIKEVNYYIETEVNALDRRVLDMLNTAIAKFQKDVSIRYEHHLDKATKNIIGNMMENGLKSGLLKFFAKYGGAGGSGAGVANAASHYLKVVGDLFGKTFKRETHNALKHTLKKIGATSVKSLAVVAAVIVEVLMVVYEYARWKSKLKKSVKKGLDKWLSEIKPLVEKDLLDLKAVNIQTVTELIEDVKSKMEINPELEDAKKLNELFTRVNETKERLGLI
;
A
#
# COMPACT_ATOMS: atom_id res chain seq x y z
N MET A 1 10.05 -26.99 -24.06
CA MET A 1 10.10 -25.56 -24.44
C MET A 1 10.67 -24.77 -23.27
N GLY A 2 11.81 -24.10 -23.47
CA GLY A 2 12.45 -23.28 -22.44
C GLY A 2 11.68 -21.98 -22.15
N LEU A 3 11.96 -21.33 -21.01
CA LEU A 3 11.30 -20.08 -20.63
C LEU A 3 11.49 -18.96 -21.68
N MET A 4 12.72 -18.76 -22.14
CA MET A 4 13.01 -17.75 -23.15
C MET A 4 12.35 -18.06 -24.51
N GLU A 5 12.24 -19.34 -24.85
CA GLU A 5 11.53 -19.80 -26.05
C GLU A 5 10.03 -19.51 -25.96
N ARG A 6 9.40 -19.77 -24.80
CA ARG A 6 8.00 -19.37 -24.53
C ARG A 6 7.82 -17.86 -24.64
N TYR A 7 8.73 -17.10 -24.04
CA TYR A 7 8.70 -15.64 -24.09
C TYR A 7 8.77 -15.13 -25.54
N GLU A 8 9.71 -15.62 -26.36
CA GLU A 8 9.87 -15.15 -27.74
C GLU A 8 8.63 -15.48 -28.60
N ILE A 9 7.96 -16.61 -28.35
CA ILE A 9 6.68 -16.93 -29.00
C ILE A 9 5.62 -15.86 -28.69
N VAL A 10 5.47 -15.50 -27.41
CA VAL A 10 4.50 -14.46 -26.99
C VAL A 10 4.93 -13.07 -27.47
N ASN A 11 6.23 -12.78 -27.45
CA ASN A 11 6.75 -11.49 -27.90
C ASN A 11 6.51 -11.25 -29.39
N ASN A 12 6.61 -12.27 -30.24
CA ASN A 12 6.25 -12.14 -31.65
C ASN A 12 4.80 -11.69 -31.83
N LEU A 13 3.88 -12.27 -31.05
CA LEU A 13 2.48 -11.85 -31.04
C LEU A 13 2.31 -10.40 -30.53
N VAL A 14 3.04 -10.01 -29.48
CA VAL A 14 3.04 -8.63 -28.95
C VAL A 14 3.50 -7.61 -30.00
N GLU A 15 4.51 -7.92 -30.81
CA GLU A 15 5.01 -7.01 -31.84
C GLU A 15 4.00 -6.82 -32.98
N GLU A 16 3.24 -7.87 -33.31
CA GLU A 16 2.15 -7.82 -34.30
C GLU A 16 0.91 -7.03 -33.78
N ILE A 17 0.71 -6.98 -32.46
CA ILE A 17 -0.36 -6.21 -31.81
C ILE A 17 0.03 -4.73 -31.71
N ASP A 18 -0.85 -3.83 -32.16
CA ASP A 18 -0.66 -2.38 -32.01
C ASP A 18 -1.09 -1.88 -30.62
N ASN A 19 -0.37 -2.30 -29.58
CA ASN A 19 -0.63 -1.89 -28.20
C ASN A 19 0.68 -1.56 -27.46
N LYS A 20 0.86 -0.28 -27.12
CA LYS A 20 2.08 0.25 -26.48
C LYS A 20 2.33 -0.34 -25.09
N ASP A 21 1.28 -0.61 -24.33
CA ASP A 21 1.38 -1.14 -22.96
C ASP A 21 1.86 -2.59 -22.97
N LEU A 22 1.30 -3.42 -23.86
CA LEU A 22 1.73 -4.80 -24.05
C LEU A 22 3.21 -4.87 -24.51
N LYS A 23 3.62 -3.98 -25.41
CA LYS A 23 5.03 -3.88 -25.85
C LYS A 23 5.96 -3.49 -24.71
N THR A 24 5.52 -2.56 -23.87
CA THR A 24 6.29 -2.10 -22.71
C THR A 24 6.43 -3.24 -21.68
N LEU A 25 5.33 -3.93 -21.35
CA LEU A 25 5.32 -5.09 -20.46
C LEU A 25 6.22 -6.21 -20.98
N SER A 26 6.18 -6.52 -22.29
CA SER A 26 7.04 -7.51 -22.92
C SER A 26 8.53 -7.17 -22.75
N LYS A 27 8.93 -5.91 -22.98
CA LYS A 27 10.33 -5.47 -22.81
C LYS A 27 10.80 -5.62 -21.37
N PHE A 28 9.97 -5.26 -20.39
CA PHE A 28 10.29 -5.45 -18.97
C PHE A 28 10.45 -6.93 -18.62
N LEU A 29 9.54 -7.78 -19.11
CA LEU A 29 9.61 -9.22 -18.88
C LEU A 29 10.86 -9.83 -19.51
N LYS A 30 11.25 -9.41 -20.72
CA LYS A 30 12.50 -9.83 -21.36
C LYS A 30 13.72 -9.53 -20.50
N ALA A 31 13.78 -8.30 -19.96
CA ALA A 31 14.88 -7.88 -19.10
C ALA A 31 14.96 -8.74 -17.84
N ARG A 32 13.82 -9.06 -17.21
CA ARG A 32 13.73 -9.93 -16.03
C ARG A 32 14.12 -11.38 -16.31
N ILE A 33 13.72 -11.93 -17.46
CA ILE A 33 14.09 -13.29 -17.86
C ILE A 33 15.59 -13.36 -18.20
N SER A 34 16.11 -12.34 -18.86
CA SER A 34 17.53 -12.28 -19.28
C SER A 34 18.47 -12.06 -18.10
N LYS A 35 18.02 -11.30 -17.10
CA LYS A 35 18.75 -11.04 -15.86
C LYS A 35 17.83 -11.29 -14.65
N PRO A 36 17.77 -12.54 -14.15
CA PRO A 36 16.86 -12.94 -13.08
C PRO A 36 17.37 -12.46 -11.72
N ASP A 37 17.40 -11.15 -11.52
CA ASP A 37 17.78 -10.53 -10.26
C ASP A 37 16.84 -10.98 -9.13
N SER A 38 17.43 -11.44 -8.03
CA SER A 38 16.72 -11.74 -6.78
C SER A 38 16.56 -10.46 -5.96
N TYR A 39 15.32 -10.21 -5.53
CA TYR A 39 14.94 -8.99 -4.83
C TYR A 39 14.93 -9.27 -3.33
N VAL A 40 15.79 -8.58 -2.59
CA VAL A 40 15.89 -8.68 -1.14
C VAL A 40 15.48 -7.36 -0.52
N MET A 41 14.35 -7.35 0.17
CA MET A 41 13.76 -6.12 0.70
C MET A 41 13.86 -6.03 2.21
N PHE A 42 14.32 -4.89 2.70
CA PHE A 42 14.47 -4.61 4.12
C PHE A 42 13.23 -3.90 4.64
N LEU A 43 12.53 -4.51 5.59
CA LEU A 43 11.34 -3.96 6.25
C LEU A 43 11.59 -3.85 7.75
N GLY A 44 10.86 -2.97 8.44
CA GLY A 44 11.01 -2.75 9.89
C GLY A 44 10.69 -1.32 10.29
N GLU A 45 10.44 -1.08 11.57
CA GLU A 45 10.11 0.24 12.09
C GLU A 45 11.22 1.27 11.77
N THR A 46 10.88 2.55 11.74
CA THR A 46 11.87 3.64 11.64
C THR A 46 12.98 3.44 12.69
N SER A 47 14.23 3.61 12.28
CA SER A 47 15.41 3.44 13.14
C SER A 47 15.70 2.01 13.63
N SER A 48 15.06 0.96 13.06
CA SER A 48 15.41 -0.45 13.33
C SER A 48 16.79 -0.87 12.79
N GLY A 49 17.39 -0.06 11.91
CA GLY A 49 18.75 -0.24 11.39
C GLY A 49 18.86 -0.94 10.03
N LYS A 50 17.79 -0.92 9.22
CA LYS A 50 17.74 -1.42 7.83
C LYS A 50 18.90 -0.91 6.96
N SER A 51 18.98 0.42 6.78
CA SER A 51 20.02 1.08 5.99
C SER A 51 21.43 0.80 6.53
N SER A 52 21.59 0.72 7.86
CA SER A 52 22.89 0.36 8.48
C SER A 52 23.33 -1.07 8.17
N LEU A 53 22.41 -2.04 8.10
CA LEU A 53 22.74 -3.40 7.70
C LEU A 53 23.25 -3.44 6.24
N ILE A 54 22.58 -2.73 5.33
CA ILE A 54 23.01 -2.63 3.93
C ILE A 54 24.36 -1.91 3.83
N ASN A 55 24.56 -0.79 4.54
CA ASN A 55 25.85 -0.10 4.58
C ASN A 55 26.98 -1.01 5.13
N GLY A 56 26.70 -1.83 6.15
CA GLY A 56 27.63 -2.83 6.67
C GLY A 56 28.04 -3.86 5.62
N LEU A 57 27.11 -4.31 4.79
CA LEU A 57 27.40 -5.18 3.63
C LEU A 57 28.28 -4.48 2.59
N LEU A 58 27.97 -3.23 2.26
CA LEU A 58 28.75 -2.44 1.30
C LEU A 58 30.16 -2.12 1.84
N GLY A 59 30.31 -2.04 3.16
CA GLY A 59 31.52 -1.65 3.87
C GLY A 59 31.75 -0.13 3.87
N MET A 60 30.72 0.66 3.58
CA MET A 60 30.78 2.12 3.54
C MET A 60 29.37 2.73 3.75
N PRO A 61 29.26 3.96 4.28
CA PRO A 61 27.99 4.60 4.58
C PRO A 61 27.31 5.20 3.32
N THR A 62 26.86 4.35 2.41
CA THR A 62 26.26 4.80 1.12
C THR A 62 24.81 5.27 1.27
N LEU A 63 24.01 4.58 2.09
CA LEU A 63 22.62 4.95 2.34
C LEU A 63 22.52 5.94 3.50
N PRO A 64 21.71 7.00 3.38
CA PRO A 64 21.53 7.96 4.46
C PRO A 64 20.79 7.32 5.62
N VAL A 65 21.27 7.58 6.85
CA VAL A 65 20.64 7.08 8.07
C VAL A 65 20.12 8.25 8.89
N SER A 66 18.80 8.34 9.00
CA SER A 66 18.12 9.34 9.81
C SER A 66 17.43 8.68 10.99
N ALA A 67 17.70 9.18 12.20
CA ALA A 67 16.97 8.79 13.40
C ALA A 67 15.57 9.43 13.47
N THR A 68 15.35 10.52 12.74
CA THR A 68 14.03 11.14 12.57
C THR A 68 13.25 10.45 11.46
N PRO A 69 11.94 10.24 11.62
CA PRO A 69 11.13 9.67 10.55
C PRO A 69 11.18 10.55 9.31
N THR A 70 11.79 10.05 8.25
CA THR A 70 11.80 10.73 6.95
C THR A 70 10.54 10.32 6.19
N THR A 71 10.05 11.20 5.32
CA THR A 71 9.05 10.89 4.28
C THR A 71 9.69 10.00 3.20
N GLY A 72 10.65 9.15 3.55
CA GLY A 72 11.57 8.47 2.65
C GLY A 72 10.90 7.75 1.49
N THR A 73 11.65 7.65 0.40
CA THR A 73 11.32 6.81 -0.76
C THR A 73 12.09 5.49 -0.70
N ILE A 74 11.66 4.48 -1.45
CA ILE A 74 12.43 3.24 -1.57
C ILE A 74 13.76 3.53 -2.28
N THR A 75 14.83 2.93 -1.77
CA THR A 75 16.14 2.97 -2.40
C THR A 75 16.55 1.59 -2.86
N GLU A 76 16.74 1.44 -4.18
CA GLU A 76 17.23 0.23 -4.82
C GLU A 76 18.77 0.28 -4.92
N VAL A 77 19.46 -0.67 -4.29
CA VAL A 77 20.91 -0.84 -4.41
C VAL A 77 21.20 -1.98 -5.36
N VAL A 78 21.84 -1.65 -6.48
CA VAL A 78 22.32 -2.59 -7.50
C VAL A 78 23.82 -2.77 -7.33
N LEU A 79 24.23 -4.01 -7.06
CA LEU A 79 25.64 -4.37 -6.92
C LEU A 79 26.26 -4.53 -8.32
N SER A 80 26.70 -3.42 -8.90
CA SER A 80 27.26 -3.37 -10.25
C SER A 80 28.21 -2.19 -10.42
N GLY A 81 29.26 -2.38 -11.21
CA GLY A 81 30.23 -1.33 -11.54
C GLY A 81 31.27 -1.09 -10.44
N ASP A 82 32.37 -0.44 -10.79
CA ASP A 82 33.47 -0.16 -9.87
C ASP A 82 33.27 1.14 -9.06
N GLN A 83 32.53 2.11 -9.64
CA GLN A 83 32.26 3.42 -9.04
C GLN A 83 30.79 3.52 -8.60
N THR A 84 30.56 4.29 -7.53
CA THR A 84 29.20 4.57 -7.04
C THR A 84 28.54 5.65 -7.91
N SER A 85 27.32 5.39 -8.37
CA SER A 85 26.50 6.33 -9.12
C SER A 85 25.06 6.31 -8.65
N TYR A 86 24.42 7.48 -8.63
CA TYR A 86 23.09 7.70 -8.06
C TYR A 86 22.10 8.07 -9.14
N TYR A 87 20.87 7.60 -9.00
CA TYR A 87 19.79 7.83 -9.95
C TYR A 87 18.46 8.13 -9.24
N ALA A 88 17.67 9.01 -9.84
CA ALA A 88 16.26 9.18 -9.56
C ALA A 88 15.45 8.43 -10.62
N ILE A 89 14.47 7.64 -10.20
CA ILE A 89 13.50 6.98 -11.08
C ILE A 89 12.14 7.61 -10.79
N ASN A 90 11.56 8.25 -11.80
CA ASN A 90 10.30 8.97 -11.68
C ASN A 90 9.11 8.08 -12.09
N LYS A 91 7.91 8.46 -11.67
CA LYS A 91 6.64 7.74 -11.91
C LYS A 91 6.26 7.60 -13.40
N ASP A 92 6.88 8.40 -14.28
CA ASP A 92 6.75 8.29 -15.73
C ASP A 92 7.79 7.34 -16.36
N ALA A 93 8.50 6.58 -15.51
CA ALA A 93 9.58 5.67 -15.84
C ALA A 93 10.84 6.33 -16.42
N THR A 94 11.00 7.66 -16.29
CA THR A 94 12.27 8.32 -16.60
C THR A 94 13.32 8.02 -15.54
N MET A 95 14.58 7.92 -15.98
CA MET A 95 15.74 7.70 -15.11
C MET A 95 16.73 8.85 -15.29
N GLU A 96 17.02 9.55 -14.20
CA GLU A 96 17.93 10.69 -14.18
C GLU A 96 19.17 10.36 -13.36
N VAL A 97 20.34 10.74 -13.87
CA VAL A 97 21.61 10.66 -13.10
C VAL A 97 21.64 11.86 -12.16
N ILE A 98 21.82 11.61 -10.87
CA ILE A 98 21.89 12.65 -9.83
C ILE A 98 23.21 12.57 -9.06
N ASP A 99 23.56 13.66 -8.37
CA ASP A 99 24.70 13.68 -7.45
C ASP A 99 24.30 13.19 -6.04
N ASP A 100 25.32 12.94 -5.20
CA ASP A 100 25.16 12.43 -3.83
C ASP A 100 24.35 13.40 -2.92
N ASN A 101 24.50 14.71 -3.12
CA ASN A 101 23.77 15.71 -2.32
C ASN A 101 22.27 15.71 -2.65
N LEU A 102 21.93 15.67 -3.94
CA LEU A 102 20.55 15.59 -4.39
C LEU A 102 19.94 14.24 -3.99
N PHE A 103 20.70 13.15 -4.07
CA PHE A 103 20.28 11.84 -3.59
C PHE A 103 19.92 11.86 -2.11
N ASP A 104 20.78 12.38 -1.23
CA ASP A 104 20.52 12.49 0.21
C ASP A 104 19.29 13.36 0.50
N THR A 105 19.12 14.44 -0.28
CA THR A 105 17.95 15.33 -0.17
C THR A 105 16.65 14.58 -0.50
N LEU A 106 16.62 13.90 -1.65
CA LEU A 106 15.44 13.15 -2.12
C LEU A 106 15.14 11.92 -1.24
N ALA A 107 16.17 11.28 -0.69
CA ALA A 107 16.01 10.16 0.23
C ALA A 107 15.32 10.59 1.54
N LYS A 108 15.57 11.82 1.99
CA LYS A 108 14.94 12.40 3.19
C LYS A 108 13.58 13.01 2.90
N LYS A 109 13.44 13.66 1.74
CA LYS A 109 12.25 14.40 1.32
C LYS A 109 12.06 14.23 -0.20
N PRO A 110 11.38 13.15 -0.63
CA PRO A 110 11.09 12.94 -2.05
C PRO A 110 10.13 14.01 -2.56
N ASP A 111 10.24 14.33 -3.84
CA ASP A 111 9.23 15.14 -4.53
C ASP A 111 8.06 14.26 -5.02
N ASN A 112 7.04 14.90 -5.60
CA ASN A 112 5.82 14.21 -6.03
C ASN A 112 6.02 13.32 -7.28
N GLN A 113 7.09 13.53 -8.05
CA GLN A 113 7.37 12.82 -9.29
C GLN A 113 8.24 11.59 -9.06
N LEU A 114 9.06 11.59 -8.01
CA LEU A 114 9.94 10.49 -7.65
C LEU A 114 9.15 9.22 -7.28
N GLU A 115 9.49 8.11 -7.92
CA GLU A 115 8.99 6.77 -7.60
C GLU A 115 9.95 6.06 -6.65
N ARG A 116 11.24 6.02 -7.02
CA ARG A 116 12.30 5.43 -6.19
C ARG A 116 13.67 6.03 -6.51
N LEU A 117 14.59 5.85 -5.57
CA LEU A 117 16.01 6.10 -5.80
C LEU A 117 16.72 4.81 -6.20
N ARG A 118 17.80 4.93 -6.97
CA ARG A 118 18.67 3.80 -7.29
C ARG A 118 20.13 4.16 -7.13
N ILE A 119 20.90 3.24 -6.55
CA ILE A 119 22.36 3.32 -6.45
C ILE A 119 22.94 2.15 -7.22
N HIS A 120 23.93 2.41 -8.08
CA HIS A 120 24.84 1.38 -8.56
C HIS A 120 26.15 1.52 -7.79
N THR A 121 26.64 0.43 -7.20
CA THR A 121 27.91 0.46 -6.45
C THR A 121 28.59 -0.90 -6.43
N SER A 122 29.91 -0.90 -6.21
CA SER A 122 30.63 -2.08 -5.77
C SER A 122 30.49 -2.26 -4.26
N ALA A 123 30.68 -3.48 -3.78
CA ALA A 123 30.73 -3.79 -2.36
C ALA A 123 32.10 -4.37 -1.98
N LYS A 124 32.80 -3.69 -1.07
CA LYS A 124 34.18 -4.04 -0.71
C LYS A 124 34.26 -5.31 0.15
N ASN A 125 33.22 -5.57 0.96
CA ASN A 125 33.13 -6.71 1.88
C ASN A 125 32.48 -7.96 1.26
N ILE A 126 32.16 -7.94 -0.04
CA ILE A 126 31.42 -9.00 -0.74
C ILE A 126 32.33 -10.02 -1.44
N LYS A 127 33.67 -9.90 -1.34
CA LYS A 127 34.61 -10.75 -2.10
C LYS A 127 34.39 -12.28 -1.97
N ASN A 128 33.70 -12.74 -0.94
CA ASN A 128 33.37 -14.15 -0.71
C ASN A 128 31.93 -14.57 -1.08
N PHE A 129 31.08 -13.65 -1.56
CA PHE A 129 29.69 -13.91 -1.93
C PHE A 129 29.46 -13.72 -3.43
N ARG A 130 28.49 -14.46 -3.99
CA ARG A 130 28.11 -14.39 -5.41
C ARG A 130 26.79 -13.64 -5.52
N PHE A 131 26.87 -12.32 -5.64
CA PHE A 131 25.72 -11.42 -5.69
C PHE A 131 25.48 -10.80 -7.08
N ASP A 132 25.94 -11.46 -8.14
CA ASP A 132 25.88 -10.98 -9.53
C ASP A 132 24.44 -10.67 -10.03
N ASN A 133 23.44 -11.18 -9.31
CA ASN A 133 22.01 -10.99 -9.57
C ASN A 133 21.24 -10.63 -8.28
N LEU A 134 21.82 -9.82 -7.39
CA LEU A 134 21.16 -9.36 -6.16
C LEU A 134 20.79 -7.88 -6.29
N LYS A 135 19.53 -7.56 -5.96
CA LYS A 135 19.06 -6.20 -5.73
C LYS A 135 18.56 -6.06 -4.31
N LEU A 136 19.10 -5.08 -3.60
CA LEU A 136 18.69 -4.77 -2.23
C LEU A 136 17.73 -3.58 -2.27
N PHE A 137 16.64 -3.66 -1.52
CA PHE A 137 15.68 -2.57 -1.41
C PHE A 137 15.66 -2.11 0.04
N ASP A 138 16.21 -0.91 0.28
CA ASP A 138 16.03 -0.21 1.55
C ASP A 138 14.68 0.51 1.51
N THR A 139 13.86 0.27 2.51
CA THR A 139 12.52 0.85 2.57
C THR A 139 12.39 1.86 3.71
N PRO A 140 11.53 2.87 3.57
CA PRO A 140 11.18 3.75 4.67
C PRO A 140 10.64 2.94 5.85
N GLY A 141 11.02 3.32 7.07
CA GLY A 141 10.44 2.70 8.25
C GLY A 141 8.97 3.07 8.42
N TYR A 142 8.13 2.09 8.74
CA TYR A 142 6.78 2.38 9.21
C TYR A 142 6.86 2.95 10.65
N GLY A 143 5.97 3.87 11.00
CA GLY A 143 5.96 4.56 12.31
C GLY A 143 5.69 6.07 12.22
N SER A 144 5.95 6.68 11.06
CA SER A 144 5.55 8.05 10.73
C SER A 144 4.34 8.08 9.80
N LEU A 145 3.21 8.55 10.35
CA LEU A 145 2.21 9.50 9.83
C LEU A 145 1.99 9.75 8.32
N ILE A 146 2.50 8.97 7.38
CA ILE A 146 2.47 9.33 5.95
C ILE A 146 1.93 8.13 5.17
N SER A 147 0.71 8.29 4.68
CA SER A 147 -0.03 7.34 3.84
C SER A 147 0.68 6.99 2.52
N GLU A 148 1.68 7.77 2.12
CA GLU A 148 2.46 7.54 0.89
C GLU A 148 3.41 6.33 1.03
N HIS A 149 3.85 5.97 2.24
CA HIS A 149 4.75 4.82 2.47
C HIS A 149 4.09 3.47 2.20
N ASP A 150 2.83 3.31 2.61
CA ASP A 150 2.10 2.05 2.46
C ASP A 150 1.83 1.75 0.97
N ILE A 151 1.67 2.78 0.15
CA ILE A 151 1.42 2.65 -1.29
C ILE A 151 2.67 2.15 -2.01
N VAL A 152 3.82 2.77 -1.73
CA VAL A 152 5.09 2.36 -2.34
C VAL A 152 5.44 0.94 -1.90
N LEU A 153 5.28 0.57 -0.63
CA LEU A 153 5.57 -0.81 -0.17
C LEU A 153 4.71 -1.88 -0.85
N LYS A 154 3.44 -1.59 -1.19
CA LYS A 154 2.54 -2.54 -1.89
C LYS A 154 3.00 -2.88 -3.29
N GLU A 155 3.77 -2.00 -3.91
CA GLU A 155 4.33 -2.22 -5.24
C GLU A 155 5.55 -3.15 -5.20
N PHE A 156 6.36 -3.11 -4.13
CA PHE A 156 7.63 -3.84 -4.05
C PHE A 156 7.56 -5.13 -3.22
N ILE A 157 6.69 -5.23 -2.19
CA ILE A 157 6.51 -6.46 -1.39
C ILE A 157 6.19 -7.67 -2.27
N PRO A 158 5.22 -7.62 -3.20
CA PRO A 158 4.87 -8.77 -4.02
C PRO A 158 5.98 -9.20 -4.99
N ASN A 159 7.01 -8.38 -5.19
CA ASN A 159 8.14 -8.66 -6.07
C ASN A 159 9.37 -9.17 -5.32
N SER A 160 9.31 -9.22 -3.99
CA SER A 160 10.44 -9.65 -3.16
C SER A 160 10.58 -11.16 -3.16
N ASP A 161 11.81 -11.64 -3.27
CA ASP A 161 12.17 -13.05 -3.11
C ASP A 161 12.57 -13.35 -1.67
N VAL A 162 13.18 -12.36 -1.00
CA VAL A 162 13.51 -12.40 0.42
C VAL A 162 13.04 -11.11 1.07
N VAL A 163 12.36 -11.23 2.20
CA VAL A 163 12.01 -10.09 3.05
C VAL A 163 12.84 -10.18 4.32
N VAL A 164 13.70 -9.19 4.55
CA VAL A 164 14.49 -9.05 5.77
C VAL A 164 13.77 -8.11 6.72
N TYR A 165 13.03 -8.70 7.66
CA TYR A 165 12.29 -7.94 8.66
C TYR A 165 13.19 -7.64 9.87
N THR A 166 13.49 -6.37 10.08
CA THR A 166 14.49 -5.90 11.03
C THR A 166 13.83 -5.29 12.26
N VAL A 167 14.16 -5.82 13.44
CA VAL A 167 13.64 -5.41 14.75
C VAL A 167 14.81 -5.02 15.65
N ALA A 168 14.76 -3.87 16.31
CA ALA A 168 15.80 -3.50 17.27
C ALA A 168 15.61 -4.25 18.59
N TYR A 169 16.65 -4.90 19.11
CA TYR A 169 16.63 -5.72 20.34
C TYR A 169 15.96 -5.02 21.53
N LYS A 170 16.34 -3.76 21.79
CA LYS A 170 15.84 -2.95 22.91
C LYS A 170 14.36 -2.58 22.75
N ILE A 171 13.88 -2.44 21.51
CA ILE A 171 12.49 -2.04 21.21
C ILE A 171 11.59 -3.28 21.13
N GLY A 172 11.98 -4.30 20.36
CA GLY A 172 11.18 -5.50 20.11
C GLY A 172 9.97 -5.22 19.21
N ILE A 173 9.02 -6.16 19.18
CA ILE A 173 7.77 -6.03 18.41
C ILE A 173 6.80 -5.12 19.16
N GLN A 174 6.40 -4.02 18.54
CA GLN A 174 5.46 -3.00 19.00
C GLN A 174 4.12 -3.08 18.26
N GLU A 175 3.10 -2.35 18.71
CA GLU A 175 1.76 -2.34 18.09
C GLU A 175 1.79 -2.04 16.57
N ASN A 176 2.70 -1.17 16.11
CA ASN A 176 2.88 -0.89 14.69
C ASN A 176 3.40 -2.11 13.91
N ASP A 177 4.28 -2.92 14.52
CA ASP A 177 4.78 -4.16 13.95
C ASP A 177 3.67 -5.21 13.81
N TYR A 178 2.75 -5.31 14.79
CA TYR A 178 1.60 -6.21 14.68
C TYR A 178 0.76 -5.92 13.44
N ALA A 179 0.39 -4.65 13.25
CA ALA A 179 -0.39 -4.23 12.09
C ALA A 179 0.38 -4.46 10.78
N PHE A 180 1.68 -4.15 10.77
CA PHE A 180 2.51 -4.28 9.58
C PHE A 180 2.83 -5.74 9.21
N LEU A 181 3.14 -6.61 10.16
CA LEU A 181 3.40 -8.03 9.90
C LEU A 181 2.16 -8.76 9.41
N ALA A 182 1.00 -8.45 10.00
CA ALA A 182 -0.27 -8.96 9.51
C ALA A 182 -0.59 -8.46 8.09
N PHE A 183 -0.07 -7.29 7.70
CA PHE A 183 -0.17 -6.75 6.35
C PHE A 183 0.83 -7.40 5.39
N LEU A 184 2.08 -7.60 5.83
CA LEU A 184 3.11 -8.30 5.09
C LEU A 184 2.70 -9.73 4.74
N ASN A 185 2.09 -10.45 5.69
CA ASN A 185 1.63 -11.82 5.51
C ASN A 185 0.62 -11.96 4.36
N ASP A 186 -0.19 -10.93 4.12
CA ASP A 186 -1.22 -10.95 3.08
C ASP A 186 -0.68 -10.57 1.69
N LEU A 187 0.46 -9.87 1.63
CA LEU A 187 1.06 -9.38 0.38
C LEU A 187 2.24 -10.20 -0.11
N ILE A 188 2.93 -10.87 0.81
CA ILE A 188 4.10 -11.66 0.45
C ILE A 188 3.67 -12.89 -0.34
N ARG A 189 4.45 -13.24 -1.37
CA ARG A 189 4.21 -14.46 -2.14
C ARG A 189 4.44 -15.68 -1.25
N GLU A 190 3.68 -16.75 -1.46
CA GLU A 190 3.85 -18.03 -0.74
C GLU A 190 5.29 -18.58 -0.83
N ASP A 191 6.00 -18.27 -1.92
CA ASP A 191 7.35 -18.74 -2.21
C ASP A 191 8.47 -17.76 -1.78
N ALA A 192 8.12 -16.55 -1.33
CA ALA A 192 9.08 -15.58 -0.84
C ALA A 192 9.46 -15.89 0.62
N LYS A 193 10.75 -15.74 0.94
CA LYS A 193 11.28 -16.10 2.26
C LYS A 193 11.32 -14.90 3.19
N VAL A 194 10.60 -14.94 4.31
CA VAL A 194 10.77 -13.96 5.39
C VAL A 194 11.89 -14.39 6.31
N VAL A 195 12.78 -13.45 6.63
CA VAL A 195 13.91 -13.59 7.54
C VAL A 195 13.77 -12.52 8.64
N LEU A 196 13.89 -12.93 9.90
CA LEU A 196 13.87 -12.01 11.04
C LEU A 196 15.30 -11.63 11.44
N VAL A 197 15.58 -10.34 11.52
CA VAL A 197 16.85 -9.82 12.03
C VAL A 197 16.60 -9.08 13.33
N VAL A 198 17.16 -9.58 14.43
CA VAL A 198 17.18 -8.86 15.70
C VAL A 198 18.48 -8.07 15.77
N ASN A 199 18.36 -6.77 15.58
CA ASN A 199 19.48 -5.85 15.41
C ASN A 199 19.86 -5.14 16.72
N ARG A 200 21.12 -4.68 16.81
CA ARG A 200 21.70 -3.99 17.98
C ARG A 200 21.59 -4.84 19.26
N CYS A 201 21.85 -6.13 19.12
CA CYS A 201 21.91 -7.07 20.22
C CYS A 201 23.09 -6.77 21.16
N PRO A 202 22.97 -7.04 22.48
CA PRO A 202 24.13 -7.10 23.36
C PRO A 202 25.16 -8.09 22.82
N GLN A 203 26.43 -7.80 23.07
CA GLN A 203 27.51 -8.71 22.72
C GLN A 203 27.29 -10.09 23.38
N ASN A 204 27.42 -11.16 22.60
CA ASN A 204 27.24 -12.56 23.02
C ASN A 204 25.83 -12.97 23.49
N VAL A 205 24.77 -12.23 23.15
CA VAL A 205 23.39 -12.66 23.43
C VAL A 205 23.08 -13.99 22.73
N GLN A 206 22.39 -14.89 23.43
CA GLN A 206 22.04 -16.21 22.93
C GLN A 206 20.59 -16.25 22.40
N MET A 207 20.33 -17.15 21.45
CA MET A 207 19.02 -17.34 20.82
C MET A 207 17.92 -17.77 21.82
N ASP A 208 18.30 -18.45 22.89
CA ASP A 208 17.41 -18.92 23.96
C ASP A 208 17.19 -17.88 25.07
N SER A 209 17.72 -16.67 24.93
CA SER A 209 17.49 -15.62 25.91
C SER A 209 16.00 -15.20 25.93
N PRO A 210 15.42 -14.87 27.09
CA PRO A 210 14.00 -14.55 27.20
C PRO A 210 13.54 -13.45 26.23
N ARG A 211 14.39 -12.44 26.03
CA ARG A 211 14.11 -11.32 25.13
C ARG A 211 14.08 -11.73 23.66
N ILE A 212 14.99 -12.61 23.22
CA ILE A 212 14.98 -13.10 21.84
C ILE A 212 13.79 -14.02 21.62
N MET A 213 13.52 -14.94 22.56
CA MET A 213 12.36 -15.83 22.47
C MET A 213 11.04 -15.07 22.41
N GLU A 214 10.89 -13.97 23.15
CA GLU A 214 9.74 -13.06 23.08
C GLU A 214 9.57 -12.48 21.67
N ILE A 215 10.61 -11.85 21.12
CA ILE A 215 10.57 -11.20 19.80
C ILE A 215 10.28 -12.24 18.69
N VAL A 216 10.94 -13.40 18.76
CA VAL A 216 10.76 -14.49 17.81
C VAL A 216 9.36 -15.09 17.92
N GLY A 217 8.85 -15.27 19.14
CA GLY A 217 7.50 -15.78 19.39
C GLY A 217 6.44 -14.90 18.74
N TYR A 218 6.49 -13.59 18.98
CA TYR A 218 5.55 -12.65 18.35
C TYR A 218 5.64 -12.66 16.82
N ALA A 219 6.86 -12.68 16.25
CA ALA A 219 7.02 -12.72 14.80
C ALA A 219 6.45 -14.00 14.18
N LYS A 220 6.68 -15.16 14.81
CA LYS A 220 6.13 -16.45 14.37
C LYS A 220 4.61 -16.49 14.45
N ASP A 221 4.04 -15.99 15.54
CA ASP A 221 2.59 -15.96 15.74
C ASP A 221 1.89 -15.09 14.69
N LEU A 222 2.50 -13.95 14.33
CA LEU A 222 1.94 -13.00 13.36
C LEU A 222 2.07 -13.43 11.90
N LEU A 223 3.17 -14.09 11.55
CA LEU A 223 3.44 -14.58 10.19
C LEU A 223 3.01 -16.04 9.98
N HIS A 224 2.42 -16.66 11.01
CA HIS A 224 1.97 -18.06 11.01
C HIS A 224 2.99 -19.05 10.45
N SER A 225 4.28 -18.79 10.65
CA SER A 225 5.36 -19.55 10.02
C SER A 225 6.65 -19.53 10.84
N GLU A 226 7.45 -20.57 10.65
CA GLU A 226 8.81 -20.64 11.18
C GLU A 226 9.75 -19.77 10.33
N LEU A 227 10.53 -18.92 11.00
CA LEU A 227 11.35 -17.89 10.37
C LEU A 227 12.83 -18.13 10.71
N PRO A 228 13.75 -18.06 9.73
CA PRO A 228 15.17 -17.92 10.02
C PRO A 228 15.40 -16.63 10.82
N VAL A 229 16.18 -16.71 11.89
CA VAL A 229 16.46 -15.59 12.79
C VAL A 229 17.97 -15.33 12.83
N PHE A 230 18.37 -14.08 12.66
CA PHE A 230 19.77 -13.66 12.75
C PHE A 230 19.92 -12.56 13.81
N LEU A 231 20.93 -12.73 14.66
CA LEU A 231 21.25 -11.77 15.72
C LEU A 231 22.42 -10.91 15.25
N VAL A 232 22.21 -9.58 15.21
CA VAL A 232 23.24 -8.63 14.80
C VAL A 232 23.67 -7.81 16.03
N PRO A 233 24.90 -8.00 16.54
CA PRO A 233 25.39 -7.26 17.70
C PRO A 233 25.49 -5.75 17.44
N GLU A 234 25.35 -4.98 18.52
CA GLU A 234 25.68 -3.55 18.51
C GLU A 234 27.17 -3.36 18.23
N CYS A 235 27.51 -2.63 17.17
CA CYS A 235 28.88 -2.36 16.75
C CYS A 235 29.29 -0.93 17.10
N LYS A 236 30.60 -0.73 17.28
CA LYS A 236 31.18 0.60 17.42
C LYS A 236 31.23 1.29 16.06
N GLU A 237 31.35 2.60 16.08
CA GLU A 237 31.63 3.39 14.87
C GLU A 237 32.94 2.92 14.23
N ASP A 238 32.92 2.75 12.92
CA ASP A 238 34.10 2.47 12.13
C ASP A 238 35.08 3.66 12.21
N GLU A 239 36.37 3.38 12.39
CA GLU A 239 37.40 4.40 12.59
C GLU A 239 37.62 5.29 11.36
N THR A 240 37.34 4.79 10.16
CA THR A 240 37.53 5.52 8.89
C THR A 240 36.35 6.45 8.62
N TYR A 241 35.14 5.97 8.88
CA TYR A 241 33.91 6.67 8.50
C TYR A 241 33.19 7.36 9.65
N GLY A 242 33.55 7.09 10.91
CA GLY A 242 32.82 7.57 12.08
C GLY A 242 31.36 7.09 12.10
N TYR A 243 31.11 5.89 11.58
CA TYR A 243 29.77 5.37 11.32
C TYR A 243 29.70 3.86 11.62
N PRO A 244 28.64 3.34 12.29
CA PRO A 244 28.55 1.93 12.62
C PRO A 244 28.28 1.07 11.38
N LEU A 245 29.22 0.18 11.04
CA LEU A 245 29.12 -0.78 9.93
C LEU A 245 28.95 -2.22 10.47
N PRO A 246 27.72 -2.68 10.77
CA PRO A 246 27.51 -3.99 11.37
C PRO A 246 27.85 -5.14 10.41
N GLU A 247 28.66 -6.09 10.89
CA GLU A 247 29.03 -7.30 10.16
C GLU A 247 27.99 -8.42 10.35
N ALA A 248 26.92 -8.43 9.55
CA ALA A 248 25.89 -9.48 9.59
C ALA A 248 26.26 -10.72 8.75
N LYS A 249 27.43 -11.34 8.98
CA LYS A 249 27.98 -12.41 8.12
C LYS A 249 27.05 -13.60 7.91
N GLU A 250 26.40 -14.07 8.96
CA GLU A 250 25.49 -15.23 8.89
C GLU A 250 24.25 -14.93 8.04
N LEU A 251 23.67 -13.73 8.19
CA LEU A 251 22.56 -13.26 7.36
C LEU A 251 22.93 -13.26 5.88
N TRP A 252 24.09 -12.69 5.55
CA TRP A 252 24.54 -12.58 4.17
C TRP A 252 24.94 -13.93 3.57
N SER A 253 25.50 -14.84 4.36
CA SER A 253 25.75 -16.23 3.94
C SER A 253 24.44 -16.95 3.60
N PHE A 254 23.44 -16.84 4.47
CA PHE A 254 22.13 -17.43 4.25
C PHE A 254 21.45 -16.87 2.99
N ILE A 255 21.44 -15.54 2.82
CA ILE A 255 20.87 -14.90 1.63
C ILE A 255 21.63 -15.36 0.38
N ASN A 256 22.96 -15.38 0.41
CA ASN A 256 23.79 -15.84 -0.71
C ASN A 256 23.49 -17.29 -1.09
N GLU A 257 23.36 -18.19 -0.12
CA GLU A 257 23.01 -19.59 -0.36
C GLU A 257 21.59 -19.72 -0.93
N LEU A 258 20.64 -18.99 -0.36
CA LEU A 258 19.24 -19.02 -0.77
C LEU A 258 19.07 -18.58 -2.23
N ILE A 259 19.58 -17.41 -2.60
CA ILE A 259 19.40 -16.84 -3.96
C ILE A 259 20.15 -17.64 -5.03
N ASN A 260 21.23 -18.34 -4.65
CA ASN A 260 22.01 -19.16 -5.58
C ASN A 260 21.56 -20.63 -5.63
N SER A 261 20.62 -21.04 -4.77
CA SER A 261 20.11 -22.41 -4.72
C SER A 261 19.33 -22.78 -6.00
N GLU A 262 19.41 -24.05 -6.41
CA GLU A 262 18.65 -24.54 -7.56
C GLU A 262 17.14 -24.42 -7.33
N ASN A 263 16.66 -24.66 -6.11
CA ASN A 263 15.26 -24.49 -5.75
C ASN A 263 14.77 -23.04 -5.97
N HIS A 264 15.57 -22.03 -5.60
CA HIS A 264 15.24 -20.63 -5.84
C HIS A 264 15.20 -20.29 -7.34
N LYS A 265 16.16 -20.80 -8.11
CA LYS A 265 16.17 -20.63 -9.58
C LYS A 265 14.94 -21.28 -10.23
N GLU A 266 14.51 -22.45 -9.76
CA GLU A 266 13.29 -23.10 -10.21
C GLU A 266 12.03 -22.29 -9.87
N ILE A 267 11.97 -21.72 -8.66
CA ILE A 267 10.89 -20.82 -8.22
C ILE A 267 10.81 -19.60 -9.14
N LEU A 268 11.94 -18.91 -9.38
CA LEU A 268 11.99 -17.76 -10.29
C LEU A 268 11.59 -18.14 -11.72
N ASN A 269 12.06 -19.28 -12.23
CA ASN A 269 11.70 -19.75 -13.56
C ASN A 269 10.19 -20.03 -13.68
N ARG A 270 9.59 -20.66 -12.65
CA ARG A 270 8.15 -20.87 -12.58
C ARG A 270 7.37 -19.56 -12.55
N ALA A 271 7.83 -18.59 -11.77
CA ALA A 271 7.22 -17.26 -11.70
C ALA A 271 7.27 -16.55 -13.07
N PHE A 272 8.45 -16.48 -13.70
CA PHE A 272 8.57 -15.89 -15.03
C PHE A 272 7.76 -16.61 -16.10
N ASN A 273 7.66 -17.94 -16.04
CA ASN A 273 6.80 -18.69 -16.95
C ASN A 273 5.33 -18.30 -16.78
N HIS A 274 4.89 -18.06 -15.54
CA HIS A 274 3.56 -17.53 -15.27
C HIS A 274 3.38 -16.15 -15.93
N TYR A 275 4.36 -15.27 -15.81
CA TYR A 275 4.30 -13.92 -16.39
C TYR A 275 4.22 -13.94 -17.91
N VAL A 276 4.92 -14.88 -18.56
CA VAL A 276 4.82 -15.09 -20.01
C VAL A 276 3.39 -15.53 -20.39
N ILE A 277 2.78 -16.42 -19.61
CA ILE A 277 1.39 -16.86 -19.84
C ILE A 277 0.41 -15.71 -19.64
N ASP A 278 0.61 -14.86 -18.64
CA ASP A 278 -0.28 -13.71 -18.40
C ASP A 278 -0.14 -12.63 -19.47
N LEU A 279 1.09 -12.35 -19.94
CA LEU A 279 1.32 -11.51 -21.11
C LEU A 279 0.58 -12.06 -22.34
N PHE A 280 0.63 -13.38 -22.55
CA PHE A 280 -0.14 -14.03 -23.62
C PHE A 280 -1.65 -13.85 -23.42
N ARG A 281 -2.19 -14.07 -22.22
CA ARG A 281 -3.63 -13.87 -21.95
C ARG A 281 -4.06 -12.43 -22.18
N ALA A 282 -3.22 -11.45 -21.86
CA ALA A 282 -3.49 -10.04 -22.15
C ALA A 282 -3.55 -9.78 -23.66
N CYS A 283 -2.64 -10.39 -24.44
CA CYS A 283 -2.67 -10.37 -25.90
C CYS A 283 -3.93 -11.05 -26.46
N GLU A 284 -4.24 -12.25 -25.99
CA GLU A 284 -5.43 -13.03 -26.35
C GLU A 284 -6.69 -12.20 -26.11
N ASN A 285 -6.86 -11.63 -24.92
CA ASN A 285 -8.00 -10.79 -24.59
C ASN A 285 -8.10 -9.54 -25.49
N HIS A 286 -6.97 -8.88 -25.79
CA HIS A 286 -6.95 -7.69 -26.65
C HIS A 286 -7.36 -7.99 -28.11
N VAL A 287 -6.91 -9.12 -28.66
CA VAL A 287 -7.25 -9.51 -30.04
C VAL A 287 -8.68 -10.05 -30.10
N ASN A 288 -9.05 -10.90 -29.14
CA ASN A 288 -10.37 -11.53 -29.07
C ASN A 288 -11.50 -10.50 -28.93
N SER A 289 -11.31 -9.44 -28.14
CA SER A 289 -12.31 -8.38 -27.98
C SER A 289 -12.59 -7.65 -29.30
N ARG A 290 -11.54 -7.29 -30.03
CA ARG A 290 -11.62 -6.63 -31.35
C ARG A 290 -12.26 -7.56 -32.37
N PHE A 291 -11.82 -8.82 -32.41
CA PHE A 291 -12.36 -9.83 -33.31
C PHE A 291 -13.88 -10.04 -33.10
N ALA A 292 -14.34 -10.10 -31.85
CA ALA A 292 -15.78 -10.17 -31.57
C ALA A 292 -16.53 -8.95 -32.09
N MET A 293 -16.01 -7.74 -31.88
CA MET A 293 -16.69 -6.51 -32.31
C MET A 293 -16.83 -6.37 -33.83
N VAL A 294 -15.82 -6.82 -34.59
CA VAL A 294 -15.86 -6.83 -36.07
C VAL A 294 -16.82 -7.88 -36.61
N ASN A 295 -16.90 -9.05 -35.98
CA ASN A 295 -17.77 -10.14 -36.43
C ASN A 295 -19.23 -10.05 -35.95
N MET A 296 -19.54 -9.13 -35.03
CA MET A 296 -20.93 -8.83 -34.65
C MET A 296 -21.67 -8.07 -35.75
N SER A 297 -22.94 -8.40 -35.94
CA SER A 297 -23.86 -7.57 -36.71
C SER A 297 -24.09 -6.21 -36.04
N ASN A 298 -24.56 -5.22 -36.80
CA ASN A 298 -24.86 -3.90 -36.25
C ASN A 298 -25.93 -3.95 -35.15
N GLU A 299 -26.92 -4.85 -35.26
CA GLU A 299 -27.96 -5.04 -34.24
C GLU A 299 -27.38 -5.62 -32.94
N GLU A 300 -26.52 -6.63 -33.04
CA GLU A 300 -25.82 -7.22 -31.88
C GLU A 300 -24.90 -6.20 -31.22
N ARG A 301 -24.17 -5.40 -32.00
CA ARG A 301 -23.30 -4.34 -31.45
C ARG A 301 -24.12 -3.30 -30.69
N LEU A 302 -25.24 -2.84 -31.24
CA LEU A 302 -26.13 -1.89 -30.56
C LEU A 302 -26.68 -2.47 -29.26
N LEU A 303 -27.03 -3.76 -29.24
CA LEU A 303 -27.52 -4.45 -28.05
C LEU A 303 -26.42 -4.57 -26.97
N LEU A 304 -25.21 -4.94 -27.37
CA LEU A 304 -24.05 -4.99 -26.47
C LEU A 304 -23.72 -3.61 -25.89
N MET A 305 -23.74 -2.56 -26.71
CA MET A 305 -23.52 -1.18 -26.27
C MET A 305 -24.59 -0.74 -25.26
N LYS A 306 -25.84 -1.15 -25.46
CA LYS A 306 -26.91 -0.90 -24.49
C LYS A 306 -26.66 -1.61 -23.16
N ASP A 307 -26.15 -2.83 -23.19
CA ASP A 307 -25.83 -3.60 -21.98
C ASP A 307 -24.68 -2.95 -21.21
N PHE A 308 -23.64 -2.49 -21.92
CA PHE A 308 -22.55 -1.72 -21.30
C PHE A 308 -23.04 -0.39 -20.74
N GLN A 309 -23.94 0.30 -21.43
CA GLN A 309 -24.54 1.52 -20.93
C GLN A 309 -25.33 1.28 -19.64
N GLN A 310 -26.10 0.18 -19.56
CA GLN A 310 -26.81 -0.19 -18.33
C GLN A 310 -25.85 -0.49 -17.16
N LEU A 311 -24.69 -1.09 -17.45
CA LEU A 311 -23.65 -1.30 -16.45
C LEU A 311 -23.05 0.03 -15.97
N ILE A 312 -22.74 0.94 -16.90
CA ILE A 312 -22.26 2.30 -16.58
C ILE A 312 -23.28 3.03 -15.72
N ASP A 313 -24.55 2.99 -16.09
CA ASP A 313 -25.64 3.62 -15.32
C ASP A 313 -25.72 3.01 -13.91
N SER A 314 -25.55 1.69 -13.79
CA SER A 314 -25.52 1.01 -12.49
C SER A 314 -24.35 1.45 -11.62
N TYR A 315 -23.16 1.67 -12.20
CA TYR A 315 -22.02 2.23 -11.47
C TYR A 315 -22.24 3.70 -11.09
N GLN A 316 -22.86 4.48 -11.97
CA GLN A 316 -23.22 5.87 -11.68
C GLN A 316 -24.21 5.95 -10.50
N ASN A 317 -25.19 5.04 -10.44
CA ASN A 317 -26.12 4.94 -9.31
C ASN A 317 -25.40 4.61 -7.99
N VAL A 318 -24.29 3.85 -8.01
CA VAL A 318 -23.47 3.64 -6.79
C VAL A 318 -22.91 4.96 -6.28
N ILE A 319 -22.49 5.86 -7.17
CA ILE A 319 -22.03 7.20 -6.78
C ILE A 319 -23.19 8.02 -6.21
N ASP A 320 -24.28 8.12 -6.97
CA ASP A 320 -25.36 9.06 -6.71
C ASP A 320 -26.27 8.63 -5.55
N ASP A 321 -26.58 7.34 -5.45
CA ASP A 321 -27.56 6.80 -4.50
C ASP A 321 -26.92 6.24 -3.23
N GLU A 322 -25.63 5.86 -3.26
CA GLU A 322 -24.97 5.20 -2.12
C GLU A 322 -23.82 6.02 -1.54
N ILE A 323 -22.80 6.36 -2.35
CA ILE A 323 -21.60 7.09 -1.86
C ILE A 323 -21.96 8.50 -1.40
N ILE A 324 -22.59 9.30 -2.26
CA ILE A 324 -22.88 10.71 -1.96
C ILE A 324 -23.78 10.85 -0.72
N PRO A 325 -24.91 10.12 -0.59
CA PRO A 325 -25.79 10.22 0.56
C PRO A 325 -25.17 9.67 1.85
N SER A 326 -24.43 8.56 1.78
CA SER A 326 -23.78 7.98 2.95
C SER A 326 -22.71 8.90 3.52
N PHE A 327 -21.88 9.52 2.68
CA PHE A 327 -20.91 10.50 3.18
C PHE A 327 -21.59 11.74 3.79
N ALA A 328 -22.74 12.18 3.27
CA ALA A 328 -23.49 13.26 3.90
C ALA A 328 -23.96 12.88 5.32
N GLN A 329 -24.45 11.64 5.50
CA GLN A 329 -24.85 11.11 6.81
C GLN A 329 -23.67 10.94 7.76
N ILE A 330 -22.53 10.43 7.26
CA ILE A 330 -21.30 10.25 8.05
C ILE A 330 -20.80 11.61 8.55
N ILE A 331 -20.75 12.62 7.67
CA ILE A 331 -20.31 13.97 8.03
C ILE A 331 -21.24 14.54 9.11
N ASP A 332 -22.56 14.55 8.88
CA ASP A 332 -23.53 15.08 9.86
C ASP A 332 -23.45 14.34 11.21
N GLY A 333 -23.43 13.01 11.17
CA GLY A 333 -23.34 12.16 12.36
C GLY A 333 -22.02 12.33 13.12
N THR A 334 -20.93 12.65 12.42
CA THR A 334 -19.63 12.98 13.01
C THR A 334 -19.66 14.35 13.67
N MET A 335 -20.21 15.36 12.98
CA MET A 335 -20.31 16.72 13.52
C MET A 335 -21.13 16.75 14.82
N LYS A 336 -22.26 16.02 14.84
CA LYS A 336 -23.09 15.87 16.04
C LYS A 336 -22.33 15.21 17.19
N ARG A 337 -21.58 14.14 16.92
CA ARG A 337 -20.78 13.45 17.96
C ARG A 337 -19.64 14.30 18.48
N LEU A 338 -19.04 15.17 17.65
CA LEU A 338 -18.05 16.14 18.13
C LEU A 338 -18.68 17.18 19.06
N ASP A 339 -19.92 17.61 18.81
CA ASP A 339 -20.66 18.47 19.75
C ASP A 339 -20.97 17.74 21.07
N ASP A 340 -21.42 16.50 20.99
CA ASP A 340 -21.71 15.65 22.16
C ASP A 340 -20.43 15.41 22.99
N ALA A 341 -19.33 15.06 22.32
CA ALA A 341 -18.01 14.89 22.94
C ALA A 341 -17.56 16.16 23.68
N ARG A 342 -17.70 17.34 23.05
CA ARG A 342 -17.37 18.63 23.68
C ARG A 342 -18.17 18.82 24.98
N ASN A 343 -19.46 18.53 24.97
CA ASN A 343 -20.33 18.67 26.15
C ASN A 343 -19.96 17.67 27.25
N TRP A 344 -19.70 16.42 26.89
CA TRP A 344 -19.31 15.37 27.83
C TRP A 344 -17.95 15.65 28.50
N ILE A 345 -16.96 16.11 27.72
CA ILE A 345 -15.65 16.51 28.23
C ILE A 345 -15.80 17.68 29.21
N GLU A 346 -16.65 18.67 28.89
CA GLU A 346 -16.93 19.80 29.78
C GLU A 346 -17.51 19.29 31.11
N GLU A 347 -18.58 18.50 31.06
CA GLU A 347 -19.26 17.99 32.26
C GLU A 347 -18.31 17.19 33.15
N ARG A 348 -17.56 16.25 32.57
CA ARG A 348 -16.62 15.40 33.30
C ARG A 348 -15.45 16.19 33.91
N THR A 349 -14.95 17.19 33.20
CA THR A 349 -13.87 18.04 33.71
C THR A 349 -14.38 18.98 34.81
N ILE A 350 -15.58 19.52 34.67
CA ILE A 350 -16.21 20.37 35.70
C ILE A 350 -16.48 19.57 36.97
N ASP A 351 -17.05 18.38 36.88
CA ASP A 351 -17.28 17.50 38.04
C ASP A 351 -15.95 17.16 38.75
N ALA A 352 -14.88 16.89 37.99
CA ALA A 352 -13.54 16.69 38.55
C ALA A 352 -13.01 17.93 39.32
N ILE A 353 -13.29 19.16 38.85
CA ILE A 353 -12.93 20.40 39.54
C ILE A 353 -13.76 20.59 40.82
N GLU A 354 -15.05 20.25 40.78
CA GLU A 354 -15.96 20.46 41.90
C GLU A 354 -15.64 19.57 43.09
N ARG A 355 -15.24 18.32 42.84
CA ARG A 355 -14.84 17.33 43.86
C ARG A 355 -13.57 17.69 44.64
N GLN A 356 -12.74 18.62 44.15
CA GLN A 356 -11.50 19.01 44.84
C GLN A 356 -11.76 20.00 45.98
N GLY A 357 -10.94 19.97 47.04
CA GLY A 357 -11.05 20.95 48.13
C GLY A 357 -10.70 22.38 47.67
N THR A 358 -11.39 23.41 48.19
CA THR A 358 -11.16 24.82 47.81
C THR A 358 -9.74 25.31 48.16
N SER A 359 -9.07 24.65 49.12
CA SER A 359 -7.68 24.90 49.51
C SER A 359 -6.62 24.29 48.58
N LYS A 360 -7.01 23.42 47.63
CA LYS A 360 -6.11 22.68 46.74
C LYS A 360 -6.06 23.26 45.31
N MET A 361 -5.97 24.59 45.20
CA MET A 361 -6.04 25.29 43.91
C MET A 361 -4.97 24.81 42.91
N ASP A 362 -3.69 24.83 43.30
CA ASP A 362 -2.58 24.50 42.40
C ASP A 362 -2.57 23.02 42.01
N GLU A 363 -2.86 22.12 42.96
CA GLU A 363 -3.02 20.68 42.72
C GLU A 363 -4.18 20.40 41.74
N THR A 364 -5.31 21.09 41.90
CA THR A 364 -6.48 20.93 41.03
C THR A 364 -6.20 21.39 39.62
N ILE A 365 -5.57 22.56 39.46
CA ILE A 365 -5.20 23.10 38.14
C ILE A 365 -4.23 22.14 37.43
N THR A 366 -3.22 21.66 38.16
CA THR A 366 -2.24 20.70 37.63
C THR A 366 -2.92 19.40 37.21
N TYR A 367 -3.80 18.86 38.05
CA TYR A 367 -4.56 17.64 37.77
C TYR A 367 -5.48 17.78 36.54
N VAL A 368 -6.18 18.91 36.40
CA VAL A 368 -7.03 19.16 35.23
C VAL A 368 -6.22 19.18 33.95
N ASN A 369 -5.09 19.90 33.95
CA ASN A 369 -4.26 20.10 32.76
C ASN A 369 -3.51 18.84 32.33
N ILE A 370 -2.98 18.07 33.29
CA ILE A 370 -2.13 16.93 32.98
C ILE A 370 -2.95 15.64 32.84
N HIS A 371 -4.09 15.54 33.52
CA HIS A 371 -4.86 14.30 33.60
C HIS A 371 -6.31 14.42 33.14
N ALA A 372 -7.15 15.19 33.85
CA ALA A 372 -8.60 15.08 33.68
C ALA A 372 -9.06 15.45 32.26
N LEU A 373 -8.57 16.58 31.74
CA LEU A 373 -8.96 17.09 30.43
C LEU A 373 -8.34 16.26 29.29
N PRO A 374 -7.02 15.97 29.25
CA PRO A 374 -6.43 15.09 28.22
C PRO A 374 -7.04 13.68 28.18
N PHE A 375 -7.33 13.09 29.35
CA PHE A 375 -7.95 11.76 29.42
C PHE A 375 -9.37 11.76 28.86
N ALA A 376 -10.21 12.70 29.30
CA ALA A 376 -11.59 12.81 28.81
C ALA A 376 -11.64 13.07 27.31
N THR A 377 -10.78 13.94 26.79
CA THR A 377 -10.67 14.18 25.34
C THR A 377 -10.22 12.93 24.58
N LYS A 378 -9.23 12.17 25.11
CA LYS A 378 -8.75 10.95 24.46
C LYS A 378 -9.84 9.88 24.36
N GLU A 379 -10.64 9.69 25.41
CA GLU A 379 -11.75 8.73 25.41
C GLU A 379 -12.81 9.10 24.37
N GLU A 380 -13.32 10.33 24.40
CA GLU A 380 -14.39 10.73 23.47
C GLU A 380 -13.93 10.74 22.01
N ILE A 381 -12.67 11.12 21.75
CA ILE A 381 -12.12 11.01 20.40
C ILE A 381 -12.12 9.55 19.93
N LYS A 382 -11.84 8.55 20.78
CA LYS A 382 -11.93 7.14 20.35
C LYS A 382 -13.35 6.77 19.92
N GLU A 383 -14.37 7.26 20.60
CA GLU A 383 -15.77 6.97 20.26
C GLU A 383 -16.18 7.62 18.92
N VAL A 384 -15.77 8.87 18.68
CA VAL A 384 -15.96 9.53 17.39
C VAL A 384 -15.26 8.75 16.27
N ASN A 385 -14.03 8.28 16.52
CA ASN A 385 -13.25 7.50 15.58
C ASN A 385 -13.95 6.18 15.24
N TYR A 386 -14.40 5.46 16.27
CA TYR A 386 -15.10 4.19 16.13
C TYR A 386 -16.37 4.33 15.30
N TYR A 387 -17.12 5.43 15.49
CA TYR A 387 -18.28 5.74 14.68
C TYR A 387 -17.93 5.91 13.20
N ILE A 388 -16.99 6.80 12.87
CA ILE A 388 -16.60 7.05 11.47
C ILE A 388 -16.11 5.74 10.83
N GLU A 389 -15.28 4.99 11.54
CA GLU A 389 -14.74 3.72 11.07
C GLU A 389 -15.86 2.72 10.77
N THR A 390 -16.83 2.60 11.66
CA THR A 390 -17.97 1.70 11.49
C THR A 390 -18.81 2.08 10.28
N GLU A 391 -19.14 3.35 10.12
CA GLU A 391 -20.00 3.81 9.02
C GLU A 391 -19.30 3.73 7.66
N VAL A 392 -18.04 4.12 7.56
CA VAL A 392 -17.30 4.01 6.29
C VAL A 392 -17.11 2.53 5.92
N ASN A 393 -16.79 1.65 6.88
CA ASN A 393 -16.72 0.22 6.63
C ASN A 393 -18.07 -0.38 6.19
N ALA A 394 -19.19 0.18 6.67
CA ALA A 394 -20.52 -0.25 6.26
C ALA A 394 -20.84 0.22 4.83
N LEU A 395 -20.51 1.48 4.49
CA LEU A 395 -20.61 2.02 3.14
C LEU A 395 -19.82 1.18 2.14
N ASP A 396 -18.55 0.91 2.46
CA ASP A 396 -17.65 0.08 1.69
C ASP A 396 -18.31 -1.26 1.30
N ARG A 397 -18.86 -1.99 2.27
CA ARG A 397 -19.56 -3.26 2.01
C ARG A 397 -20.74 -3.11 1.05
N ARG A 398 -21.54 -2.05 1.20
CA ARG A 398 -22.71 -1.80 0.33
C ARG A 398 -22.29 -1.45 -1.09
N VAL A 399 -21.31 -0.58 -1.26
CA VAL A 399 -20.70 -0.24 -2.55
C VAL A 399 -20.23 -1.51 -3.27
N LEU A 400 -19.53 -2.39 -2.55
CA LEU A 400 -19.07 -3.66 -3.13
C LEU A 400 -20.20 -4.55 -3.63
N ASP A 401 -21.21 -4.74 -2.79
CA ASP A 401 -22.34 -5.59 -3.09
C ASP A 401 -23.10 -5.08 -4.32
N MET A 402 -23.27 -3.75 -4.42
CA MET A 402 -23.89 -3.10 -5.58
C MET A 402 -23.08 -3.28 -6.86
N LEU A 403 -21.77 -3.04 -6.82
CA LEU A 403 -20.89 -3.21 -7.99
C LEU A 403 -20.88 -4.69 -8.46
N ASN A 404 -20.76 -5.62 -7.53
CA ASN A 404 -20.79 -7.06 -7.83
C ASN A 404 -22.13 -7.49 -8.42
N THR A 405 -23.23 -6.99 -7.86
CA THR A 405 -24.58 -7.27 -8.37
C THR A 405 -24.77 -6.72 -9.77
N ALA A 406 -24.28 -5.51 -10.04
CA ALA A 406 -24.31 -4.90 -11.36
C ALA A 406 -23.54 -5.74 -12.40
N ILE A 407 -22.35 -6.20 -12.06
CA ILE A 407 -21.52 -7.06 -12.92
C ILE A 407 -22.20 -8.42 -13.16
N ALA A 408 -22.68 -9.08 -12.11
CA ALA A 408 -23.33 -10.38 -12.23
C ALA A 408 -24.59 -10.29 -13.09
N LYS A 409 -25.37 -9.21 -12.92
CA LYS A 409 -26.54 -8.93 -13.75
C LYS A 409 -26.15 -8.68 -15.20
N PHE A 410 -25.14 -7.85 -15.46
CA PHE A 410 -24.62 -7.61 -16.80
C PHE A 410 -24.16 -8.91 -17.47
N GLN A 411 -23.33 -9.71 -16.80
CA GLN A 411 -22.85 -10.99 -17.32
C GLN A 411 -24.00 -11.96 -17.64
N LYS A 412 -24.99 -12.04 -16.76
CA LYS A 412 -26.18 -12.87 -16.95
C LYS A 412 -27.00 -12.38 -18.14
N ASP A 413 -27.28 -11.08 -18.20
CA ASP A 413 -28.13 -10.48 -19.22
C ASP A 413 -27.52 -10.63 -20.61
N VAL A 414 -26.20 -10.44 -20.73
CA VAL A 414 -25.46 -10.76 -21.96
C VAL A 414 -25.55 -12.27 -22.23
N SER A 415 -25.17 -13.12 -21.27
CA SER A 415 -25.12 -14.58 -21.50
C SER A 415 -26.44 -15.14 -22.03
N ILE A 416 -27.58 -14.66 -21.51
CA ILE A 416 -28.92 -15.03 -21.95
C ILE A 416 -29.23 -14.47 -23.34
N ARG A 417 -28.98 -13.18 -23.59
CA ARG A 417 -29.29 -12.55 -24.88
C ARG A 417 -28.51 -13.16 -26.04
N TYR A 418 -27.27 -13.54 -25.79
CA TYR A 418 -26.37 -14.08 -26.80
C TYR A 418 -26.38 -15.62 -26.89
N GLU A 419 -27.26 -16.28 -26.14
CA GLU A 419 -27.41 -17.74 -26.16
C GLU A 419 -28.02 -18.27 -27.48
N HIS A 420 -28.79 -17.43 -28.19
CA HIS A 420 -29.56 -17.83 -29.36
C HIS A 420 -29.10 -17.23 -30.70
N HIS A 421 -28.15 -16.28 -30.71
CA HIS A 421 -27.80 -15.50 -31.91
C HIS A 421 -26.34 -15.60 -32.35
N LEU A 422 -25.42 -16.08 -31.51
CA LEU A 422 -23.99 -16.17 -31.83
C LEU A 422 -23.51 -17.60 -32.03
N ASP A 423 -22.50 -17.76 -32.89
CA ASP A 423 -21.74 -18.99 -32.94
C ASP A 423 -20.97 -19.24 -31.60
N LYS A 424 -20.63 -20.50 -31.35
CA LYS A 424 -20.00 -20.93 -30.10
C LYS A 424 -18.63 -20.28 -29.84
N ALA A 425 -17.88 -19.94 -30.88
CA ALA A 425 -16.58 -19.29 -30.74
C ALA A 425 -16.75 -17.84 -30.31
N THR A 426 -17.65 -17.11 -30.96
CA THR A 426 -17.99 -15.72 -30.63
C THR A 426 -18.62 -15.61 -29.24
N LYS A 427 -19.48 -16.57 -28.83
CA LYS A 427 -20.04 -16.66 -27.46
C LYS A 427 -18.93 -16.79 -26.40
N ASN A 428 -17.98 -17.70 -26.61
CA ASN A 428 -16.87 -17.90 -25.68
C ASN A 428 -15.93 -16.68 -25.61
N ILE A 429 -15.69 -16.03 -26.74
CA ILE A 429 -14.88 -14.81 -26.83
C ILE A 429 -15.50 -13.68 -26.02
N ILE A 430 -16.80 -13.43 -26.20
CA ILE A 430 -17.52 -12.37 -25.47
C ILE A 430 -17.57 -12.69 -23.98
N GLY A 431 -17.89 -13.94 -23.62
CA GLY A 431 -17.89 -14.38 -22.22
C GLY A 431 -16.54 -14.13 -21.53
N ASN A 432 -15.44 -14.54 -22.17
CA ASN A 432 -14.09 -14.33 -21.65
C ASN A 432 -13.69 -12.85 -21.63
N MET A 433 -14.06 -12.07 -22.64
CA MET A 433 -13.82 -10.62 -22.67
C MET A 433 -14.52 -9.93 -21.49
N MET A 434 -15.76 -10.30 -21.20
CA MET A 434 -16.52 -9.74 -20.09
C MET A 434 -15.98 -10.17 -18.74
N GLU A 435 -15.67 -11.45 -18.59
CA GLU A 435 -15.13 -11.99 -17.35
C GLU A 435 -13.78 -11.36 -17.02
N ASN A 436 -12.84 -11.33 -17.98
CA ASN A 436 -11.49 -10.80 -17.75
C ASN A 436 -11.47 -9.26 -17.73
N GLY A 437 -12.26 -8.61 -18.59
CA GLY A 437 -12.31 -7.16 -18.71
C GLY A 437 -12.91 -6.49 -17.47
N LEU A 438 -14.02 -7.02 -16.92
CA LEU A 438 -14.64 -6.48 -15.72
C LEU A 438 -13.83 -6.79 -14.46
N LYS A 439 -13.25 -8.01 -14.38
CA LYS A 439 -12.31 -8.36 -13.30
C LYS A 439 -11.10 -7.44 -13.29
N SER A 440 -10.55 -7.09 -14.45
CA SER A 440 -9.41 -6.16 -14.53
C SER A 440 -9.77 -4.74 -14.09
N GLY A 441 -10.96 -4.24 -14.43
CA GLY A 441 -11.45 -2.94 -13.95
C GLY A 441 -11.63 -2.96 -12.43
N LEU A 442 -12.30 -3.99 -11.90
CA LEU A 442 -12.44 -4.18 -10.46
C LEU A 442 -11.08 -4.32 -9.75
N LEU A 443 -10.13 -5.04 -10.34
CA LEU A 443 -8.76 -5.14 -9.83
C LEU A 443 -8.10 -3.76 -9.72
N LYS A 444 -8.28 -2.87 -10.70
CA LYS A 444 -7.81 -1.48 -10.62
C LYS A 444 -8.54 -0.69 -9.51
N PHE A 445 -9.85 -0.88 -9.36
CA PHE A 445 -10.63 -0.31 -8.26
C PHE A 445 -10.10 -0.76 -6.89
N PHE A 446 -9.86 -2.07 -6.70
CA PHE A 446 -9.29 -2.61 -5.48
C PHE A 446 -7.82 -2.26 -5.29
N ALA A 447 -7.04 -2.12 -6.36
CA ALA A 447 -5.67 -1.62 -6.30
C ALA A 447 -5.65 -0.14 -5.90
N LYS A 448 -6.65 0.67 -6.23
CA LYS A 448 -6.71 2.08 -5.86
C LYS A 448 -7.09 2.33 -4.38
N TYR A 449 -7.96 1.48 -3.82
CA TYR A 449 -8.12 1.28 -2.36
C TYR A 449 -7.15 0.23 -1.80
N GLY A 450 -6.12 -0.05 -2.58
CA GLY A 450 -4.97 -0.91 -2.35
C GLY A 450 -3.65 -0.12 -2.55
N GLY A 451 -3.71 1.21 -2.65
CA GLY A 451 -2.58 2.09 -3.00
C GLY A 451 -2.44 2.46 -4.49
N ALA A 452 -2.42 3.77 -4.77
CA ALA A 452 -2.29 4.34 -6.10
C ALA A 452 -0.87 4.21 -6.69
N GLY A 453 -0.70 3.36 -7.70
CA GLY A 453 0.47 3.36 -8.59
C GLY A 453 0.03 3.07 -10.03
N GLY A 454 0.14 4.08 -10.90
CA GLY A 454 -0.21 3.99 -12.31
C GLY A 454 0.67 3.03 -13.10
N SER A 455 0.27 2.82 -14.36
CA SER A 455 0.84 1.94 -15.37
C SER A 455 2.38 1.98 -15.45
N GLY A 456 3.07 0.96 -14.92
CA GLY A 456 4.51 0.82 -15.15
C GLY A 456 5.23 -0.30 -14.40
N ALA A 457 4.85 -0.64 -13.18
CA ALA A 457 5.54 -1.66 -12.40
C ALA A 457 4.57 -2.44 -11.50
N GLY A 458 4.74 -3.77 -11.45
CA GLY A 458 3.97 -4.67 -10.57
C GLY A 458 2.89 -5.55 -11.22
N VAL A 459 2.94 -5.84 -12.54
CA VAL A 459 1.79 -6.47 -13.22
C VAL A 459 1.62 -7.99 -13.00
N ALA A 460 2.55 -8.73 -12.39
CA ALA A 460 2.55 -10.18 -12.63
C ALA A 460 2.41 -11.13 -11.42
N ASN A 461 2.40 -10.65 -10.17
CA ASN A 461 2.17 -11.52 -8.99
C ASN A 461 0.81 -11.35 -8.30
N ALA A 462 0.01 -10.36 -8.68
CA ALA A 462 -1.33 -10.22 -8.12
C ALA A 462 -2.27 -11.32 -8.63
N ALA A 463 -2.22 -11.68 -9.92
CA ALA A 463 -3.27 -12.48 -10.58
C ALA A 463 -3.36 -13.97 -10.16
N SER A 464 -2.26 -14.59 -9.72
CA SER A 464 -2.22 -16.02 -9.37
C SER A 464 -2.67 -16.31 -7.93
N HIS A 465 -2.31 -15.43 -6.99
CA HIS A 465 -2.94 -15.41 -5.66
C HIS A 465 -4.39 -14.89 -5.79
N TYR A 466 -4.68 -14.02 -6.76
CA TYR A 466 -6.05 -13.55 -7.04
C TYR A 466 -7.00 -14.67 -7.43
N LEU A 467 -6.60 -15.68 -8.21
CA LEU A 467 -7.54 -16.74 -8.63
C LEU A 467 -7.94 -17.68 -7.48
N LYS A 468 -7.10 -17.82 -6.44
CA LYS A 468 -7.42 -18.54 -5.20
C LYS A 468 -8.20 -17.64 -4.23
N VAL A 469 -7.83 -16.35 -4.18
CA VAL A 469 -8.59 -15.30 -3.48
C VAL A 469 -9.94 -15.05 -4.14
N VAL A 470 -10.16 -15.35 -5.44
CA VAL A 470 -11.44 -15.26 -6.17
C VAL A 470 -12.42 -16.34 -5.69
N GLY A 471 -11.91 -17.50 -5.24
CA GLY A 471 -12.71 -18.52 -4.57
C GLY A 471 -13.10 -18.13 -3.14
N ASP A 472 -12.24 -17.40 -2.44
CA ASP A 472 -12.47 -16.87 -1.07
C ASP A 472 -13.03 -15.43 -1.04
N LEU A 473 -13.21 -14.80 -2.22
CA LEU A 473 -13.54 -13.36 -2.44
C LEU A 473 -14.97 -13.01 -2.07
N PHE A 474 -15.78 -14.01 -1.74
CA PHE A 474 -17.11 -13.81 -1.16
C PHE A 474 -17.06 -13.48 0.35
N GLY A 475 -15.87 -13.28 0.95
CA GLY A 475 -15.75 -13.22 2.42
C GLY A 475 -14.89 -12.12 3.07
N LYS A 476 -14.12 -11.26 2.36
CA LYS A 476 -13.21 -10.32 3.04
C LYS A 476 -13.24 -8.89 2.48
N THR A 477 -13.30 -7.93 3.40
CA THR A 477 -13.78 -6.53 3.26
C THR A 477 -12.65 -5.49 3.35
N PHE A 478 -12.93 -4.27 2.87
CA PHE A 478 -12.12 -3.02 2.79
C PHE A 478 -11.36 -2.52 4.04
N LYS A 479 -11.25 -3.31 5.11
CA LYS A 479 -10.95 -2.85 6.47
C LYS A 479 -9.64 -2.06 6.70
N ARG A 480 -8.68 -1.98 5.78
CA ARG A 480 -7.30 -1.54 6.14
C ARG A 480 -6.89 -0.14 5.67
N GLU A 481 -7.32 0.33 4.51
CA GLU A 481 -6.92 1.67 4.02
C GLU A 481 -7.83 2.78 4.51
N THR A 482 -9.13 2.50 4.56
CA THR A 482 -10.11 3.31 5.28
C THR A 482 -9.63 3.59 6.70
N HIS A 483 -9.08 2.57 7.38
CA HIS A 483 -8.45 2.74 8.69
C HIS A 483 -7.21 3.62 8.68
N ASN A 484 -6.37 3.64 7.64
CA ASN A 484 -5.11 4.41 7.65
C ASN A 484 -5.31 5.89 7.30
N ALA A 485 -6.15 6.20 6.31
CA ALA A 485 -6.57 7.57 6.01
C ALA A 485 -7.34 8.18 7.20
N LEU A 486 -8.26 7.39 7.77
CA LEU A 486 -8.97 7.74 8.99
C LEU A 486 -7.99 7.90 10.16
N LYS A 487 -7.13 6.93 10.46
CA LYS A 487 -6.13 7.01 11.55
C LYS A 487 -5.18 8.22 11.40
N HIS A 488 -4.89 8.68 10.19
CA HIS A 488 -4.12 9.91 9.94
C HIS A 488 -4.93 11.19 10.22
N THR A 489 -6.17 11.28 9.73
CA THR A 489 -7.15 12.32 10.07
C THR A 489 -7.36 12.40 11.58
N LEU A 490 -7.57 11.26 12.22
CA LEU A 490 -7.81 11.12 13.65
C LEU A 490 -6.56 11.38 14.50
N LYS A 491 -5.36 11.05 14.01
CA LYS A 491 -4.09 11.41 14.68
C LYS A 491 -3.82 12.91 14.56
N LYS A 492 -4.25 13.57 13.47
CA LYS A 492 -4.27 15.05 13.38
C LYS A 492 -5.29 15.65 14.34
N ILE A 493 -6.49 15.07 14.49
CA ILE A 493 -7.46 15.48 15.54
C ILE A 493 -6.82 15.35 16.93
N GLY A 494 -6.16 14.23 17.22
CA GLY A 494 -5.44 13.99 18.48
C GLY A 494 -4.23 14.91 18.70
N ALA A 495 -3.51 15.31 17.66
CA ALA A 495 -2.38 16.24 17.76
C ALA A 495 -2.84 17.71 17.88
N THR A 496 -3.95 18.06 17.23
CA THR A 496 -4.58 19.39 17.30
C THR A 496 -5.25 19.58 18.65
N SER A 497 -5.83 18.53 19.24
CA SER A 497 -6.32 18.56 20.61
C SER A 497 -5.20 18.79 21.63
N VAL A 498 -4.02 18.20 21.47
CA VAL A 498 -2.86 18.47 22.34
C VAL A 498 -2.33 19.91 22.20
N LYS A 499 -2.32 20.47 20.98
CA LYS A 499 -1.91 21.87 20.75
C LYS A 499 -2.95 22.90 21.23
N SER A 500 -4.25 22.62 21.09
CA SER A 500 -5.32 23.49 21.60
C SER A 500 -5.41 23.41 23.13
N LEU A 501 -5.08 22.26 23.75
CA LEU A 501 -4.92 22.10 25.20
C LEU A 501 -3.77 22.94 25.76
N ALA A 502 -2.70 23.17 25.00
CA ALA A 502 -1.64 24.10 25.38
C ALA A 502 -2.13 25.56 25.43
N VAL A 503 -3.14 25.93 24.64
CA VAL A 503 -3.81 27.25 24.71
C VAL A 503 -4.71 27.34 25.95
N VAL A 504 -5.37 26.25 26.35
CA VAL A 504 -6.12 26.19 27.63
C VAL A 504 -5.16 26.40 28.81
N ALA A 505 -3.99 25.78 28.78
CA ALA A 505 -2.93 26.00 29.75
C ALA A 505 -2.42 27.46 29.75
N ALA A 506 -2.26 28.10 28.59
CA ALA A 506 -1.83 29.50 28.49
C ALA A 506 -2.86 30.50 29.04
N VAL A 507 -4.16 30.30 28.79
CA VAL A 507 -5.24 31.13 29.36
C VAL A 507 -5.37 30.93 30.87
N ILE A 508 -5.03 29.73 31.38
CA ILE A 508 -4.95 29.46 32.83
C ILE A 508 -3.75 30.19 33.47
N VAL A 509 -2.62 30.32 32.77
CA VAL A 509 -1.45 31.10 33.22
C VAL A 509 -1.77 32.60 33.30
N GLU A 510 -2.57 33.14 32.38
CA GLU A 510 -3.07 34.52 32.49
C GLU A 510 -4.02 34.71 33.69
N VAL A 511 -4.82 33.68 34.03
CA VAL A 511 -5.68 33.70 35.24
C VAL A 511 -4.86 33.65 36.52
N LEU A 512 -3.73 32.94 36.54
CA LEU A 512 -2.79 32.89 37.67
C LEU A 512 -2.17 34.27 37.98
N MET A 513 -1.98 35.14 36.98
CA MET A 513 -1.47 36.50 37.21
C MET A 513 -2.50 37.47 37.82
N VAL A 514 -3.80 37.15 37.80
CA VAL A 514 -4.86 38.14 38.06
C VAL A 514 -5.63 37.93 39.38
N VAL A 515 -5.49 36.82 40.12
CA VAL A 515 -6.47 36.48 41.18
C VAL A 515 -5.87 36.10 42.53
N TYR A 516 -5.76 37.10 43.39
CA TYR A 516 -5.53 36.97 44.84
C TYR A 516 -6.82 36.63 45.63
N GLU A 517 -7.80 35.93 45.04
CA GLU A 517 -9.07 35.59 45.70
C GLU A 517 -9.40 34.09 45.62
N TYR A 518 -9.02 33.36 46.68
CA TYR A 518 -9.32 31.93 46.91
C TYR A 518 -10.80 31.55 46.82
N ALA A 519 -11.73 32.52 46.87
CA ALA A 519 -13.17 32.27 46.84
C ALA A 519 -13.75 32.06 45.43
N ARG A 520 -13.07 32.50 44.35
CA ARG A 520 -13.65 32.53 42.98
C ARG A 520 -12.88 31.74 41.92
N TRP A 521 -11.74 31.12 42.28
CA TRP A 521 -10.85 30.46 41.32
C TRP A 521 -11.51 29.29 40.57
N LYS A 522 -12.33 28.46 41.23
CA LYS A 522 -13.04 27.35 40.57
C LYS A 522 -13.97 27.84 39.45
N SER A 523 -14.74 28.91 39.69
CA SER A 523 -15.64 29.48 38.68
C SER A 523 -14.86 30.00 37.46
N LYS A 524 -13.70 30.62 37.69
CA LYS A 524 -12.82 31.07 36.61
C LYS A 524 -12.19 29.91 35.84
N LEU A 525 -11.72 28.87 36.53
CA LEU A 525 -11.17 27.66 35.92
C LEU A 525 -12.20 26.96 35.02
N LYS A 526 -13.45 26.80 35.50
CA LYS A 526 -14.56 26.25 34.70
C LYS A 526 -14.81 27.05 33.41
N LYS A 527 -14.81 28.38 33.48
CA LYS A 527 -14.94 29.24 32.30
C LYS A 527 -13.77 29.08 31.32
N SER A 528 -12.55 28.94 31.81
CA SER A 528 -11.37 28.71 30.97
C SER A 528 -11.43 27.36 30.25
N VAL A 529 -11.85 26.29 30.95
CA VAL A 529 -12.07 24.97 30.36
C VAL A 529 -13.12 25.06 29.24
N LYS A 530 -14.26 25.72 29.51
CA LYS A 530 -15.33 25.91 28.53
C LYS A 530 -14.83 26.62 27.26
N LYS A 531 -14.15 27.76 27.42
CA LYS A 531 -13.56 28.53 26.30
C LYS A 531 -12.53 27.72 25.51
N GLY A 532 -11.75 26.90 26.22
CA GLY A 532 -10.79 25.97 25.65
C GLY A 532 -11.44 24.91 24.76
N LEU A 533 -12.51 24.29 25.25
CA LEU A 533 -13.27 23.29 24.52
C LEU A 533 -14.02 23.88 23.31
N ASP A 534 -14.56 25.10 23.43
CA ASP A 534 -15.20 25.80 22.31
C ASP A 534 -14.19 26.08 21.18
N LYS A 535 -12.98 26.53 21.54
CA LYS A 535 -11.89 26.75 20.59
C LYS A 535 -11.40 25.44 19.97
N TRP A 536 -11.26 24.39 20.77
CA TRP A 536 -10.89 23.06 20.29
C TRP A 536 -11.90 22.55 19.25
N LEU A 537 -13.19 22.66 19.55
CA LEU A 537 -14.25 22.21 18.66
C LEU A 537 -14.28 23.01 17.34
N SER A 538 -14.10 24.34 17.41
CA SER A 538 -14.08 25.19 16.22
C SER A 538 -12.85 24.97 15.33
N GLU A 539 -11.73 24.50 15.88
CA GLU A 539 -10.54 24.12 15.12
C GLU A 539 -10.67 22.72 14.50
N ILE A 540 -11.29 21.76 15.20
CA ILE A 540 -11.36 20.36 14.74
C ILE A 540 -12.47 20.10 13.73
N LYS A 541 -13.67 20.64 13.93
CA LYS A 541 -14.80 20.43 12.99
C LYS A 541 -14.42 20.64 11.52
N PRO A 542 -13.83 21.78 11.11
CA PRO A 542 -13.49 22.01 9.71
C PRO A 542 -12.40 21.07 9.19
N LEU A 543 -11.47 20.61 10.04
CA LEU A 543 -10.43 19.65 9.64
C LEU A 543 -11.03 18.27 9.37
N VAL A 544 -11.92 17.81 10.24
CA VAL A 544 -12.59 16.50 10.10
C VAL A 544 -13.55 16.50 8.91
N GLU A 545 -14.32 17.56 8.77
CA GLU A 545 -15.22 17.74 7.64
C GLU A 545 -14.46 17.70 6.31
N LYS A 546 -13.35 18.46 6.23
CA LYS A 546 -12.49 18.44 5.05
C LYS A 546 -11.97 17.04 4.73
N ASP A 547 -11.43 16.33 5.71
CA ASP A 547 -10.86 15.01 5.50
C ASP A 547 -11.93 13.97 5.05
N LEU A 548 -13.17 14.07 5.58
CA LEU A 548 -14.30 13.25 5.12
C LEU A 548 -14.76 13.61 3.69
N LEU A 549 -14.71 14.90 3.32
CA LEU A 549 -14.99 15.36 1.96
C LEU A 549 -13.91 14.90 0.97
N ASP A 550 -12.64 14.92 1.36
CA ASP A 550 -11.53 14.42 0.56
C ASP A 550 -11.70 12.91 0.35
N LEU A 551 -12.06 12.15 1.39
CA LEU A 551 -12.35 10.72 1.28
C LEU A 551 -13.54 10.44 0.36
N LYS A 552 -14.61 11.23 0.45
CA LYS A 552 -15.75 11.17 -0.49
C LYS A 552 -15.29 11.40 -1.93
N ALA A 553 -14.49 12.42 -2.19
CA ALA A 553 -14.01 12.76 -3.53
C ALA A 553 -13.18 11.62 -4.14
N VAL A 554 -12.27 11.02 -3.35
CA VAL A 554 -11.51 9.84 -3.75
C VAL A 554 -12.43 8.67 -4.10
N ASN A 555 -13.50 8.48 -3.31
CA ASN A 555 -14.44 7.39 -3.55
C ASN A 555 -15.19 7.54 -4.87
N ILE A 556 -15.71 8.75 -5.13
CA ILE A 556 -16.40 9.10 -6.37
C ILE A 556 -15.45 8.90 -7.56
N GLN A 557 -14.25 9.49 -7.51
CA GLN A 557 -13.28 9.40 -8.59
C GLN A 557 -12.95 7.95 -8.95
N THR A 558 -12.88 7.07 -7.96
CA THR A 558 -12.54 5.66 -8.18
C THR A 558 -13.63 4.90 -8.91
N VAL A 559 -14.91 5.14 -8.60
CA VAL A 559 -16.01 4.56 -9.38
C VAL A 559 -16.11 5.23 -10.76
N THR A 560 -15.82 6.53 -10.88
CA THR A 560 -15.74 7.20 -12.18
C THR A 560 -14.66 6.58 -13.08
N GLU A 561 -13.49 6.22 -12.54
CA GLU A 561 -12.45 5.53 -13.31
C GLU A 561 -12.88 4.12 -13.77
N LEU A 562 -13.68 3.40 -12.97
CA LEU A 562 -14.32 2.16 -13.43
C LEU A 562 -15.25 2.41 -14.61
N ILE A 563 -16.06 3.49 -14.54
CA ILE A 563 -16.95 3.89 -15.62
C ILE A 563 -16.15 4.20 -16.89
N GLU A 564 -15.06 4.96 -16.78
CA GLU A 564 -14.19 5.26 -17.93
C GLU A 564 -13.48 4.02 -18.48
N ASP A 565 -13.05 3.08 -17.63
CA ASP A 565 -12.50 1.80 -18.08
C ASP A 565 -13.53 0.96 -18.86
N VAL A 566 -14.81 1.00 -18.47
CA VAL A 566 -15.90 0.37 -19.23
C VAL A 566 -16.17 1.12 -20.55
N LYS A 567 -16.25 2.46 -20.53
CA LYS A 567 -16.47 3.28 -21.74
C LYS A 567 -15.37 3.07 -22.77
N SER A 568 -14.11 3.04 -22.36
CA SER A 568 -12.97 2.82 -23.27
C SER A 568 -13.09 1.51 -24.06
N LYS A 569 -13.73 0.49 -23.49
CA LYS A 569 -14.00 -0.79 -24.17
C LYS A 569 -15.13 -0.70 -25.18
N MET A 570 -16.00 0.30 -25.09
CA MET A 570 -17.08 0.57 -26.05
C MET A 570 -16.61 1.37 -27.28
N GLU A 571 -15.48 2.06 -27.20
CA GLU A 571 -15.00 2.98 -28.26
C GLU A 571 -14.28 2.30 -29.44
N ILE A 572 -14.20 0.96 -29.48
CA ILE A 572 -13.59 0.24 -30.61
C ILE A 572 -14.44 0.53 -31.86
N ASN A 573 -13.88 1.29 -32.80
CA ASN A 573 -14.51 1.58 -34.09
C ASN A 573 -14.20 0.44 -35.09
N PRO A 574 -15.16 -0.45 -35.38
CA PRO A 574 -14.94 -1.60 -36.24
C PRO A 574 -14.79 -1.21 -37.72
N GLU A 575 -15.26 -0.02 -38.13
CA GLU A 575 -15.17 0.45 -39.52
C GLU A 575 -13.73 0.84 -39.92
N LEU A 576 -12.85 1.07 -38.94
CA LEU A 576 -11.44 1.39 -39.14
C LEU A 576 -10.53 0.15 -39.06
N GLU A 577 -11.08 -1.02 -38.75
CA GLU A 577 -10.30 -2.25 -38.60
C GLU A 577 -10.22 -3.03 -39.92
N ASP A 578 -9.00 -3.40 -40.31
CA ASP A 578 -8.78 -4.35 -41.40
C ASP A 578 -9.16 -5.76 -40.92
N ALA A 579 -10.39 -6.17 -41.24
CA ALA A 579 -10.96 -7.46 -40.86
C ALA A 579 -10.09 -8.66 -41.31
N LYS A 580 -9.38 -8.54 -42.44
CA LYS A 580 -8.49 -9.60 -42.91
C LYS A 580 -7.27 -9.72 -42.00
N LYS A 581 -6.62 -8.59 -41.68
CA LYS A 581 -5.47 -8.55 -40.77
C LYS A 581 -5.85 -9.04 -39.37
N LEU A 582 -7.04 -8.69 -38.88
CA LEU A 582 -7.53 -9.12 -37.56
C LEU A 582 -7.83 -10.62 -37.51
N ASN A 583 -8.39 -11.20 -38.58
CA ASN A 583 -8.60 -12.65 -38.68
C ASN A 583 -7.28 -13.43 -38.69
N GLU A 584 -6.26 -12.93 -39.39
CA GLU A 584 -4.91 -13.51 -39.38
C GLU A 584 -4.31 -13.46 -37.97
N LEU A 585 -4.44 -12.32 -37.28
CA LEU A 585 -3.96 -12.14 -35.91
C LEU A 585 -4.71 -13.04 -34.91
N PHE A 586 -6.03 -13.18 -35.03
CA PHE A 586 -6.84 -14.10 -34.22
C PHE A 586 -6.42 -15.56 -34.41
N THR A 587 -6.16 -15.97 -35.66
CA THR A 587 -5.62 -17.31 -35.96
C THR A 587 -4.28 -17.51 -35.27
N ARG A 588 -3.39 -16.50 -35.33
CA ARG A 588 -2.08 -16.54 -34.68
C ARG A 588 -2.15 -16.62 -33.15
N VAL A 589 -3.13 -15.97 -32.52
CA VAL A 589 -3.39 -16.11 -31.08
C VAL A 589 -3.69 -17.57 -30.72
N ASN A 590 -4.56 -18.24 -31.50
CA ASN A 590 -4.92 -19.64 -31.26
C ASN A 590 -3.73 -20.59 -31.51
N GLU A 591 -2.96 -20.39 -32.59
CA GLU A 591 -1.73 -21.14 -32.84
C GLU A 591 -0.71 -20.96 -31.69
N THR A 592 -0.59 -19.73 -31.17
CA THR A 592 0.27 -19.44 -30.03
C THR A 592 -0.20 -20.15 -28.77
N LYS A 593 -1.52 -20.17 -28.52
CA LYS A 593 -2.14 -20.89 -27.41
C LYS A 593 -1.82 -22.39 -27.43
N GLU A 594 -1.94 -23.01 -28.60
CA GLU A 594 -1.57 -24.42 -28.83
C GLU A 594 -0.09 -24.67 -28.55
N ARG A 595 0.79 -23.83 -29.11
CA ARG A 595 2.25 -23.94 -28.90
C ARG A 595 2.65 -23.80 -27.44
N LEU A 596 1.90 -23.00 -26.65
CA LEU A 596 2.11 -22.84 -25.21
C LEU A 596 1.57 -24.00 -24.37
N GLY A 597 0.76 -24.89 -24.96
CA GLY A 597 0.11 -26.01 -24.27
C GLY A 597 -1.02 -25.57 -23.33
N LEU A 598 -1.76 -24.52 -23.72
CA LEU A 598 -2.85 -23.93 -22.93
C LEU A 598 -4.25 -24.38 -23.39
N ILE A 599 -4.33 -25.45 -24.19
CA ILE A 599 -5.57 -26.04 -24.73
C ILE A 599 -5.81 -27.41 -24.11
#